data_AF-A0A2J8XQV5-F1
#
_entry.id   AF-A0A2J8XQV5-F1
#
_cell.length_a   1.000
_cell.length_b   1.000
_cell.length_c   1.000
_cell.angle_alpha   90.00
_cell.angle_beta   90.00
_cell.angle_gamma   90.00
#
_symmetry.space_group_name_H-M   'P 1'
#
loop_
_entity.id
_entity.type
_entity.pdbx_description
1 polymer ?
#
loop_
_entity_poly.entity_id
_entity_poly.type
_entity_poly.pdbx_seq_one_letter_code
_entity_poly.pdbx_strand_id
1 'polypeptide(L)' 'MDDIQLCKDIMDLKQELQNLVTIPEKEKTKLQKQREDELIQKIHKLVQKRDFLVDDERSSGYGSKKKTRKWLIS' A
#
# COMPACT_ATOMS: atom_id res chain seq x y z
N MET A 1 17.86 -9.92 4.27
CA MET A 1 17.23 -8.61 4.07
C MET A 1 16.93 -8.11 5.47
N ASP A 2 17.79 -7.25 5.98
CA ASP A 2 17.71 -6.76 7.34
C ASP A 2 16.46 -5.89 7.55
N ASP A 3 15.85 -5.94 8.74
CA ASP A 3 14.64 -5.18 9.09
C ASP A 3 14.78 -3.67 8.82
N ILE A 4 16.00 -3.14 8.93
CA ILE A 4 16.34 -1.74 8.62
C ILE A 4 16.13 -1.43 7.12
N GLN A 5 16.54 -2.35 6.24
CA GLN A 5 16.32 -2.20 4.79
C GLN A 5 14.84 -2.33 4.44
N LEU A 6 14.13 -3.24 5.10
CA LEU A 6 12.70 -3.44 4.89
C LEU A 6 11.89 -2.18 5.25
N CYS A 7 12.20 -1.53 6.38
CA CYS A 7 11.58 -0.26 6.76
C CYS A 7 11.86 0.85 5.74
N LYS A 8 13.08 0.94 5.23
CA LYS A 8 13.45 1.95 4.23
C LYS A 8 12.69 1.73 2.91
N ASP A 9 12.63 0.49 2.43
CA ASP A 9 11.86 0.12 1.23
C ASP A 9 10.37 0.42 1.41
N ILE A 10 9.80 0.12 2.60
CA ILE A 10 8.40 0.44 2.90
C ILE A 10 8.17 1.96 2.89
N MET A 11 9.09 2.75 3.44
CA MET A 11 9.00 4.21 3.41
C MET A 11 9.07 4.78 2.00
N ASP A 12 10.01 4.32 1.17
CA ASP A 12 10.16 4.76 -0.21
C ASP A 12 8.90 4.40 -1.04
N LEU A 13 8.39 3.17 -0.90
CA LEU A 13 7.16 2.74 -1.56
C LEU A 13 5.95 3.53 -1.05
N LYS A 14 5.87 3.84 0.25
CA LYS A 14 4.81 4.68 0.84
C LYS A 14 4.84 6.08 0.24
N GLN A 15 6.02 6.66 0.05
CA GLN A 15 6.20 8.00 -0.51
C GLN A 15 5.77 8.04 -1.98
N GLU A 16 6.19 7.05 -2.77
CA GLU A 16 5.77 6.93 -4.17
C GLU A 16 4.26 6.73 -4.29
N LEU A 17 3.69 5.89 -3.43
CA LEU A 17 2.25 5.69 -3.36
C LEU A 17 1.53 6.98 -2.98
N GLN A 18 2.05 7.75 -2.01
CA GLN A 18 1.49 9.04 -1.57
C GLN A 18 1.30 10.00 -2.76
N ASN A 19 2.30 10.11 -3.63
CA ASN A 19 2.24 10.94 -4.84
C ASN A 19 1.14 10.50 -5.82
N LEU A 20 0.79 9.22 -5.84
CA LEU A 20 -0.36 8.74 -6.60
C LEU A 20 -1.66 9.04 -5.86
N VAL A 21 -1.78 8.75 -4.56
CA VAL A 21 -3.02 8.97 -3.80
C VAL A 21 -3.41 10.45 -3.69
N THR A 22 -2.46 11.38 -3.76
CA THR A 22 -2.72 12.83 -3.82
C THR A 22 -3.45 13.25 -5.10
N ILE A 23 -3.29 12.49 -6.19
CA ILE A 23 -4.02 12.72 -7.44
C ILE A 23 -5.46 12.20 -7.25
N PRO A 24 -6.49 13.03 -7.52
CA PRO A 24 -7.88 12.61 -7.33
C PRO A 24 -8.26 11.50 -8.32
N GLU A 25 -9.12 10.57 -7.89
CA GLU A 25 -9.48 9.38 -8.70
C GLU A 25 -10.11 9.68 -10.06
N LYS A 26 -10.70 10.87 -10.20
CA LYS A 26 -11.26 11.43 -11.44
C LYS A 26 -10.19 11.79 -12.48
N GLU A 27 -8.99 12.15 -12.03
CA GLU A 27 -7.86 12.56 -12.90
C GLU A 27 -6.84 11.43 -13.10
N LYS A 28 -6.93 10.36 -12.28
CA LYS A 28 -6.07 9.18 -12.43
C LYS A 28 -6.39 8.41 -13.71
N THR A 29 -5.36 8.20 -14.52
CA THR A 29 -5.40 7.30 -15.66
C THR A 29 -5.45 5.84 -15.21
N LYS A 30 -5.89 4.93 -16.09
CA LYS A 30 -5.89 3.48 -15.82
C LYS A 30 -4.51 2.97 -15.38
N LEU A 31 -3.44 3.49 -15.98
CA LEU A 31 -2.07 3.13 -15.64
C LEU A 31 -1.69 3.56 -14.21
N GLN A 32 -2.07 4.78 -13.80
CA GLN A 32 -1.83 5.25 -12.44
C GLN A 32 -2.59 4.41 -11.41
N LYS A 33 -3.83 4.01 -11.72
CA LYS A 33 -4.62 3.11 -10.86
C LYS A 33 -3.97 1.73 -10.71
N GLN A 34 -3.42 1.18 -11.79
CA GLN A 34 -2.69 -0.10 -11.73
C GLN A 34 -1.39 0.02 -10.92
N ARG A 35 -0.59 1.06 -11.16
CA ARG A 35 0.63 1.34 -10.37
C ARG A 35 0.32 1.50 -8.88
N GLU A 36 -0.74 2.23 -8.55
CA GLU A 36 -1.19 2.40 -7.17
C GLU A 36 -1.51 1.05 -6.51
N ASP A 37 -2.25 0.19 -7.21
CA ASP A 37 -2.62 -1.14 -6.70
C ASP A 37 -1.38 -2.03 -6.50
N GLU A 38 -0.44 -2.02 -7.45
CA GLU A 38 0.83 -2.74 -7.31
C GLU A 38 1.65 -2.28 -6.10
N LEU A 39 1.76 -0.97 -5.89
CA LEU A 39 2.47 -0.41 -4.74
C LEU A 39 1.79 -0.79 -3.43
N ILE A 40 0.45 -0.73 -3.37
CA ILE A 40 -0.31 -1.19 -2.21
C ILE A 40 -0.03 -2.67 -1.93
N GLN A 41 -0.05 -3.53 -2.95
CA GLN A 41 0.24 -4.96 -2.80
C GLN A 41 1.68 -5.22 -2.32
N LYS A 42 2.67 -4.50 -2.86
CA LYS A 42 4.07 -4.63 -2.42
C LYS A 42 4.25 -4.19 -0.98
N ILE A 43 3.73 -3.03 -0.59
CA ILE A 43 3.78 -2.53 0.78
C ILE A 43 3.09 -3.51 1.72
N HIS A 44 1.92 -4.02 1.35
CA HIS A 44 1.19 -4.97 2.19
C HIS A 44 1.99 -6.26 2.41
N LYS A 45 2.61 -6.83 1.37
CA LYS A 45 3.50 -8.00 1.50
C LYS A 45 4.72 -7.72 2.37
N LEU A 46 5.33 -6.55 2.24
CA LEU A 46 6.49 -6.16 3.05
C LEU A 46 6.11 -5.95 4.52
N VAL A 47 4.97 -5.30 4.78
CA VAL A 47 4.42 -5.13 6.13
C VAL A 47 4.04 -6.48 6.72
N GLN A 48 3.36 -7.37 5.98
CA GLN A 48 3.04 -8.73 6.45
C GLN A 48 4.30 -9.56 6.74
N LYS A 49 5.37 -9.37 5.98
CA LYS A 49 6.63 -10.06 6.21
C LYS A 49 7.33 -9.58 7.49
N ARG A 50 7.16 -8.30 7.85
CA ARG A 50 7.59 -7.72 9.14
C ARG A 50 6.66 -8.15 10.28
N ASP A 51 5.37 -8.09 10.02
CA ASP A 51 4.27 -8.35 10.95
C ASP A 51 3.85 -9.81 10.80
N PHE A 52 4.76 -10.72 11.18
CA PHE A 52 4.61 -12.15 10.89
C PHE A 52 3.41 -12.84 11.59
N LEU A 53 2.57 -12.15 12.37
CA LEU A 53 1.46 -12.76 13.13
C LEU A 53 0.31 -11.78 13.41
N VAL A 54 -0.48 -11.35 12.43
CA VAL A 54 -1.88 -10.94 12.70
C VAL A 54 -2.80 -11.41 11.58
N ASP A 55 -3.51 -12.47 11.92
CA ASP A 55 -4.86 -12.87 11.51
C ASP A 55 -5.10 -13.20 10.04
N ASP A 56 -5.37 -14.49 9.86
CA ASP A 56 -6.16 -15.07 8.78
C ASP A 56 -7.47 -14.29 8.54
N GLU A 57 -8.20 -14.71 7.53
CA GLU A 57 -9.64 -14.46 7.47
C GLU A 57 -10.12 -13.08 6.94
N ARG A 58 -10.45 -13.12 5.64
CA ARG A 58 -11.61 -12.48 5.01
C ARG A 58 -11.67 -10.95 5.01
N SER A 59 -11.54 -10.39 3.81
CA SER A 59 -12.56 -9.44 3.37
C SER A 59 -12.58 -9.26 1.86
N SER A 60 -13.74 -9.53 1.26
CA SER A 60 -14.08 -9.26 -0.12
C SER A 60 -13.60 -7.88 -0.60
N GLY A 61 -12.58 -7.87 -1.46
CA GLY A 61 -12.33 -7.04 -2.66
C GLY A 61 -12.39 -5.49 -2.64
N TYR A 62 -13.20 -4.86 -1.79
CA TYR A 62 -13.56 -3.44 -1.93
C TYR A 62 -13.39 -2.60 -0.64
N GLY A 63 -13.31 -3.23 0.54
CA GLY A 63 -13.14 -2.53 1.83
C GLY A 63 -11.69 -2.17 2.17
N SER A 64 -10.74 -3.04 1.86
CA SER A 64 -9.34 -2.90 2.30
C SER A 64 -8.59 -1.77 1.60
N LYS A 65 -8.89 -1.50 0.31
CA LYS A 65 -8.25 -0.39 -0.43
C LYS A 65 -8.50 0.97 0.23
N LYS A 66 -9.71 1.20 0.77
CA LYS A 66 -10.05 2.44 1.47
C LYS A 66 -9.34 2.54 2.82
N LYS A 67 -9.14 1.42 3.51
CA LYS A 67 -8.45 1.37 4.81
C LYS A 67 -6.95 1.62 4.66
N THR A 68 -6.31 1.03 3.66
CA THR A 68 -4.90 1.29 3.33
C THR A 68 -4.71 2.73 2.86
N ARG A 69 -5.56 3.23 1.94
CA ARG A 69 -5.52 4.65 1.56
C ARG A 69 -5.68 5.56 2.78
N LYS A 70 -6.62 5.29 3.69
CA LYS A 70 -6.81 6.11 4.89
C LYS A 70 -5.61 6.05 5.85
N TRP A 71 -4.99 4.88 6.04
CA TRP A 71 -3.76 4.73 6.83
C TRP A 71 -2.55 5.45 6.22
N LEU A 72 -2.55 5.69 4.91
CA LEU A 72 -1.48 6.42 4.23
C LEU A 72 -1.62 7.94 4.34
N ILE A 73 -2.84 8.45 4.57
CA ILE A 73 -3.21 9.88 4.57
C ILE A 73 -3.36 10.44 6.01
N SER A 74 -3.67 9.60 7.00
CA SER A 74 -3.61 9.94 8.44
C SER A 74 -2.20 9.76 9.00
#